data_AF-A0A925VH08-F1
#
_entry.id   AF-A0A925VH08-F1
#
_cell.length_a   1.000
_cell.length_b   1.000
_cell.length_c   1.000
_cell.angle_alpha   90.00
_cell.angle_beta   90.00
_cell.angle_gamma   90.00
#
_symmetry.space_group_name_H-M   'P 1'
#
loop_
_entity.id
_entity.type
_entity.pdbx_description
1 polymer ?
#
loop_
_entity_poly.entity_id
_entity_poly.type
_entity_poly.pdbx_seq_one_letter_code
_entity_poly.pdbx_strand_id
1 'polypeptide(L)'
;GQWRRYRLPWLAAALLGVVLALGTDLHWNNQPLQPDAPFWLPAAYLVNLPFASLLRVWTRFAIVPILFVALLAGLGAARLGAARSARVRLAAPAIALVLLLVDLAPGNIGAGELRPRPIDVWLAQQPGDFAAAFLPQIDDGVNYVAMYGSLFHGKHLPAYNHPAHKSADYDRFRDLADRFPVTAETFHRLGLRYLLLHRADYDGDRFPAWGAVERVIAGSPTLRIVAEVDGYVVVETRQK
;
A
#
# COMPACT_ATOMS: atom_id res chain seq x y z
N GLY A 1 14.90 -11.38 -47.06
CA GLY A 1 15.05 -10.02 -46.49
C GLY A 1 15.16 -10.10 -44.98
N GLN A 2 16.17 -9.45 -44.39
CA GLN A 2 16.49 -9.46 -42.96
C GLN A 2 15.27 -9.22 -42.04
N TRP A 3 14.28 -8.45 -42.47
CA TRP A 3 13.01 -8.19 -41.77
C TRP A 3 12.18 -9.42 -41.40
N ARG A 4 12.23 -10.54 -42.15
CA ARG A 4 11.50 -11.77 -41.78
C ARG A 4 12.12 -12.47 -40.57
N ARG A 5 13.42 -12.28 -40.33
CA ARG A 5 14.17 -12.98 -39.26
C ARG A 5 13.90 -12.39 -37.88
N TYR A 6 13.52 -11.11 -37.79
CA TYR A 6 13.30 -10.42 -36.51
C TYR A 6 11.83 -10.39 -36.05
N ARG A 7 10.86 -10.76 -36.90
CA ARG A 7 9.43 -10.72 -36.53
C ARG A 7 9.06 -11.69 -35.41
N LEU A 8 9.61 -12.91 -35.47
CA LEU A 8 9.34 -13.97 -34.49
C LEU A 8 9.84 -13.58 -33.09
N PRO A 9 11.09 -13.13 -32.89
CA PRO A 9 11.55 -12.65 -31.59
C PRO A 9 10.70 -11.53 -31.00
N TRP A 10 10.32 -10.54 -31.80
CA TRP A 10 9.50 -9.42 -31.31
C TRP A 10 8.08 -9.83 -30.95
N LEU A 11 7.46 -10.70 -31.75
CA LEU A 11 6.15 -11.26 -31.42
C LEU A 11 6.21 -12.11 -30.16
N ALA A 12 7.24 -12.94 -30.02
CA ALA A 12 7.45 -13.74 -28.83
C ALA A 12 7.67 -12.85 -27.59
N ALA A 13 8.45 -11.78 -27.71
CA ALA A 13 8.66 -10.82 -26.62
C ALA A 13 7.36 -10.09 -26.23
N ALA A 14 6.55 -9.68 -27.21
CA ALA A 14 5.25 -9.05 -26.96
C ALA A 14 4.29 -10.01 -26.23
N LEU A 15 4.15 -11.24 -26.73
CA LEU A 15 3.29 -12.27 -26.13
C LEU A 15 3.76 -12.66 -24.72
N LEU A 16 5.07 -12.83 -24.54
CA LEU A 16 5.65 -13.08 -23.23
C LEU A 16 5.38 -11.91 -22.27
N GLY A 17 5.53 -10.68 -22.75
CA GLY A 17 5.20 -9.47 -22.00
C GLY A 17 3.74 -9.44 -21.56
N VAL A 18 2.79 -9.79 -22.43
CA VAL A 18 1.36 -9.92 -22.07
C VAL A 18 1.16 -10.97 -20.99
N VAL A 19 1.69 -12.19 -21.19
CA VAL A 19 1.51 -13.30 -20.24
C VAL A 19 2.08 -12.96 -18.87
N LEU A 20 3.25 -12.32 -18.81
CA LEU A 20 3.86 -11.89 -17.54
C LEU A 20 3.12 -10.70 -16.92
N ALA A 21 2.62 -9.76 -17.72
CA ALA A 21 1.89 -8.58 -17.25
C ALA A 21 0.58 -8.92 -16.52
N LEU A 22 -0.03 -10.06 -16.84
CA LEU A 22 -1.23 -10.55 -16.16
C LEU A 22 -0.97 -10.95 -14.69
N GLY A 23 0.29 -11.10 -14.27
CA GLY A 23 0.64 -11.41 -12.90
C GLY A 23 0.52 -12.89 -12.55
N THR A 24 0.38 -13.19 -11.26
CA THR A 24 0.28 -14.56 -10.70
C THR A 24 -1.10 -15.19 -10.92
N ASP A 25 -2.13 -14.36 -11.02
CA ASP A 25 -3.53 -14.73 -11.12
C ASP A 25 -4.31 -13.55 -11.71
N LEU A 26 -5.50 -13.83 -12.26
CA LEU A 26 -6.27 -12.84 -13.00
C LEU A 26 -7.01 -11.88 -12.05
N HIS A 27 -6.84 -10.59 -12.31
CA HIS A 27 -7.49 -9.52 -11.55
C HIS A 27 -8.41 -8.69 -12.44
N TRP A 28 -9.52 -8.24 -11.87
CA TRP A 28 -10.38 -7.21 -12.44
C TRP A 28 -10.57 -6.10 -11.41
N ASN A 29 -10.31 -4.85 -11.78
CA ASN A 29 -10.41 -3.70 -10.88
C ASN A 29 -9.65 -3.91 -9.54
N ASN A 30 -8.42 -4.42 -9.62
CA ASN A 30 -7.56 -4.74 -8.47
C ASN A 30 -8.14 -5.78 -7.48
N GLN A 31 -9.14 -6.54 -7.90
CA GLN A 31 -9.70 -7.68 -7.16
C GLN A 31 -9.42 -8.97 -7.92
N PRO A 32 -9.04 -10.07 -7.24
CA PRO A 32 -8.88 -11.35 -7.90
C PRO A 32 -10.22 -11.84 -8.44
N LEU A 33 -10.25 -12.35 -9.68
CA LEU A 33 -11.46 -12.86 -10.31
C LEU A 33 -12.02 -14.11 -9.61
N GLN A 34 -11.17 -14.89 -8.94
CA GLN A 34 -11.53 -16.11 -8.21
C GLN A 34 -10.74 -16.18 -6.89
N PRO A 35 -11.24 -15.58 -5.80
CA PRO A 35 -10.53 -15.53 -4.52
C PRO A 35 -10.25 -16.90 -3.91
N ASP A 36 -11.22 -17.82 -4.01
CA ASP A 36 -11.16 -19.13 -3.35
C ASP A 36 -10.47 -20.22 -4.17
N ALA A 37 -10.34 -20.01 -5.49
CA ALA A 37 -9.77 -20.97 -6.42
C ALA A 37 -9.06 -20.25 -7.59
N PRO A 38 -7.96 -19.53 -7.34
CA PRO A 38 -7.31 -18.71 -8.34
C PRO A 38 -6.78 -19.52 -9.53
N PHE A 39 -6.99 -18.99 -10.73
CA PHE A 39 -6.33 -19.50 -11.93
C PHE A 39 -4.85 -19.06 -11.94
N TRP A 40 -3.96 -19.99 -11.58
CA TRP A 40 -2.53 -19.72 -11.53
C TRP A 40 -1.93 -19.53 -12.92
N LEU A 41 -1.40 -18.33 -13.15
CA LEU A 41 -0.70 -17.96 -14.37
C LEU A 41 0.79 -18.35 -14.29
N PRO A 42 1.54 -18.36 -15.41
CA PRO A 42 2.94 -18.75 -15.41
C PRO A 42 3.82 -18.01 -14.39
N ALA A 43 3.52 -16.73 -14.08
CA ALA A 43 4.26 -15.97 -13.09
C ALA A 43 4.17 -16.56 -11.66
N ALA A 44 3.06 -17.23 -11.31
CA ALA A 44 2.90 -17.90 -10.02
C ALA A 44 3.91 -19.03 -9.82
N TYR A 45 4.32 -19.69 -10.90
CA TYR A 45 5.34 -20.72 -10.85
C TYR A 45 6.75 -20.11 -10.87
N LEU A 46 6.94 -19.06 -11.68
CA LEU A 46 8.23 -18.39 -11.81
C LEU A 46 8.70 -17.73 -10.51
N VAL A 47 7.79 -17.30 -9.63
CA VAL A 47 8.16 -16.67 -8.33
C VAL A 47 9.03 -17.57 -7.45
N ASN A 48 8.96 -18.89 -7.64
CA ASN A 48 9.75 -19.87 -6.89
C ASN A 48 11.20 -20.00 -7.39
N LEU A 49 11.52 -19.43 -8.55
CA LEU A 49 12.87 -19.45 -9.09
C LEU A 49 13.77 -18.44 -8.34
N PRO A 50 15.06 -18.76 -8.17
CA PRO A 50 16.01 -17.78 -7.65
C PRO A 50 15.99 -16.53 -8.54
N PHE A 51 16.10 -15.34 -7.92
CA PHE A 51 16.02 -14.02 -8.56
C PHE A 51 14.65 -13.57 -9.07
N ALA A 52 13.68 -14.46 -9.29
CA ALA A 52 12.33 -14.06 -9.68
C ALA A 52 11.63 -13.26 -8.57
N SER A 53 11.97 -13.51 -7.31
CA SER A 53 11.53 -12.69 -6.17
C SER A 53 11.96 -11.23 -6.22
N LEU A 54 12.99 -10.88 -7.02
CA LEU A 54 13.37 -9.48 -7.27
C LEU A 54 12.37 -8.78 -8.20
N LEU A 55 11.64 -9.54 -9.03
CA LEU A 55 10.57 -9.06 -9.90
C LEU A 55 9.26 -8.96 -9.11
N ARG A 56 9.25 -8.10 -8.10
CA ARG A 56 8.13 -7.95 -7.16
C ARG A 56 6.83 -7.49 -7.80
N VAL A 57 6.89 -6.86 -8.98
CA VAL A 57 5.74 -6.26 -9.66
C VAL A 57 5.69 -6.70 -11.12
N TRP A 58 5.05 -7.83 -11.37
CA TRP A 58 4.91 -8.43 -12.71
C TRP A 58 4.13 -7.55 -13.69
N THR A 59 3.18 -6.74 -13.21
CA THR A 59 2.42 -5.80 -14.06
C THR A 59 3.30 -4.79 -14.78
N ARG A 60 4.53 -4.53 -14.30
CA ARG A 60 5.49 -3.65 -15.00
C ARG A 60 5.93 -4.18 -16.36
N PHE A 61 5.82 -5.50 -16.60
CA PHE A 61 6.07 -6.06 -17.92
C PHE A 61 5.04 -5.60 -18.96
N ALA A 62 3.91 -5.01 -18.55
CA ALA A 62 2.91 -4.41 -19.43
C ALA A 62 3.47 -3.29 -20.31
N ILE A 63 4.59 -2.66 -19.92
CA ILE A 63 5.23 -1.63 -20.74
C ILE A 63 5.62 -2.14 -22.13
N VAL A 64 6.00 -3.41 -22.24
CA VAL A 64 6.38 -4.05 -23.50
C VAL A 64 5.18 -4.18 -24.44
N PRO A 65 4.07 -4.88 -24.07
CA PRO A 65 2.91 -4.97 -24.93
C PRO A 65 2.24 -3.60 -25.18
N ILE A 66 2.23 -2.67 -24.22
CA ILE A 66 1.74 -1.30 -24.45
C ILE A 66 2.52 -0.63 -25.59
N LEU A 67 3.85 -0.73 -25.59
CA LEU A 67 4.69 -0.21 -26.68
C LEU A 67 4.33 -0.84 -28.02
N PHE A 68 4.17 -2.16 -28.08
CA PHE A 68 3.80 -2.86 -29.32
C PHE A 68 2.41 -2.46 -29.83
N VAL A 69 1.43 -2.37 -28.94
CA VAL A 69 0.08 -1.91 -29.28
C VAL A 69 0.10 -0.49 -29.80
N ALA A 70 0.85 0.42 -29.15
CA ALA A 70 1.01 1.79 -29.61
C ALA A 70 1.66 1.89 -31.00
N LEU A 71 2.72 1.11 -31.25
CA LEU A 71 3.36 1.04 -32.57
C LEU A 71 2.40 0.51 -33.65
N LEU A 72 1.65 -0.55 -33.35
CA LEU A 72 0.66 -1.11 -34.28
C LEU A 72 -0.48 -0.11 -34.54
N ALA A 73 -0.95 0.60 -33.52
CA ALA A 73 -1.95 1.65 -33.65
C ALA A 73 -1.45 2.78 -34.55
N GLY A 74 -0.20 3.23 -34.38
CA GLY A 74 0.43 4.24 -35.24
C GLY A 74 0.56 3.79 -36.70
N LEU A 75 1.00 2.55 -36.94
CA LEU A 75 1.06 1.97 -38.29
C LEU A 75 -0.32 1.81 -38.93
N GLY A 76 -1.33 1.42 -38.14
CA GLY A 76 -2.72 1.33 -38.55
C GLY A 76 -3.28 2.70 -38.94
N ALA A 77 -3.07 3.71 -38.11
CA ALA A 77 -3.47 5.08 -38.37
C ALA A 77 -2.81 5.64 -39.65
N ALA A 78 -1.51 5.40 -39.85
CA ALA A 78 -0.79 5.81 -41.06
C ALA A 78 -1.37 5.15 -42.32
N ARG A 79 -1.71 3.85 -42.27
CA ARG A 79 -2.36 3.16 -43.38
C ARG A 79 -3.76 3.70 -43.67
N LEU A 80 -4.55 3.99 -42.64
CA LEU A 80 -5.89 4.57 -42.79
C LEU A 80 -5.83 6.01 -43.32
N GLY A 81 -4.81 6.78 -42.94
CA GLY A 81 -4.55 8.12 -43.49
C GLY A 81 -4.19 8.09 -44.98
N ALA A 82 -3.56 7.01 -45.45
CA ALA A 82 -3.28 6.78 -46.86
C ALA A 82 -4.46 6.18 -47.65
N ALA A 83 -5.62 5.97 -47.02
CA ALA A 83 -6.79 5.41 -47.69
C ALA A 83 -7.32 6.36 -48.78
N ARG A 84 -7.79 5.78 -49.91
CA ARG A 84 -8.35 6.56 -51.03
C ARG A 84 -9.69 7.23 -50.69
N SER A 85 -10.42 6.73 -49.70
CA SER A 85 -11.70 7.29 -49.27
C SER A 85 -11.49 8.50 -48.36
N ALA A 86 -12.00 9.66 -48.79
CA ALA A 86 -11.97 10.89 -48.00
C ALA A 86 -12.66 10.74 -46.63
N ARG A 87 -13.71 9.90 -46.54
CA ARG A 87 -14.41 9.61 -45.27
C ARG A 87 -13.51 8.88 -44.28
N VAL A 88 -12.77 7.87 -44.73
CA VAL A 88 -11.86 7.10 -43.87
C VAL A 88 -10.71 7.97 -43.38
N ARG A 89 -10.16 8.79 -44.28
CA ARG A 89 -9.06 9.70 -43.97
C ARG A 89 -9.41 10.74 -42.90
N LEU A 90 -10.68 11.15 -42.82
CA LEU A 90 -11.19 12.08 -41.80
C LEU A 90 -11.68 11.36 -40.53
N ALA A 91 -12.38 10.24 -40.67
CA ALA A 91 -12.96 9.54 -39.52
C ALA A 91 -11.93 8.79 -38.67
N ALA A 92 -10.90 8.19 -39.29
CA ALA A 92 -9.89 7.42 -38.58
C ALA A 92 -9.12 8.23 -37.51
N PRO A 93 -8.55 9.42 -37.80
CA PRO A 93 -7.87 10.20 -36.77
C PRO A 93 -8.83 10.71 -35.70
N ALA A 94 -10.08 11.05 -36.05
CA ALA A 94 -11.08 11.48 -35.09
C ALA A 94 -11.45 10.37 -34.10
N ILE A 95 -11.67 9.15 -34.58
CA ILE A 95 -11.94 7.97 -33.73
C ILE A 95 -10.73 7.67 -32.85
N ALA A 96 -9.51 7.69 -33.41
CA ALA A 96 -8.29 7.46 -32.64
C ALA A 96 -8.11 8.51 -31.52
N LEU A 97 -8.40 9.77 -31.80
CA LEU A 97 -8.38 10.84 -30.80
C LEU A 97 -9.41 10.60 -29.70
N VAL A 98 -10.65 10.22 -30.04
CA VAL A 98 -11.68 9.91 -29.04
C VAL A 98 -11.25 8.73 -28.16
N LEU A 99 -10.72 7.66 -28.75
CA LEU A 99 -10.23 6.50 -27.98
C LEU A 99 -9.07 6.89 -27.05
N LEU A 100 -8.14 7.74 -27.52
CA LEU A 100 -7.06 8.27 -26.70
C LEU A 100 -7.58 9.13 -25.55
N LEU A 101 -8.59 9.98 -25.80
CA LEU A 101 -9.21 10.80 -24.76
C LEU A 101 -9.95 9.95 -23.73
N VAL A 102 -10.56 8.83 -24.14
CA VAL A 102 -11.20 7.87 -23.21
C VAL A 102 -10.13 7.13 -22.38
N ASP A 103 -9.03 6.71 -22.99
CA ASP A 103 -7.92 6.02 -22.31
C ASP A 103 -7.18 6.93 -21.32
N LEU A 104 -6.97 8.20 -21.71
CA LEU A 104 -6.35 9.23 -20.88
C LEU A 104 -7.32 9.94 -19.94
N ALA A 105 -8.63 9.68 -20.05
CA ALA A 105 -9.61 10.27 -19.16
C ALA A 105 -9.20 9.87 -17.74
N PRO A 106 -8.90 10.83 -16.85
CA PRO A 106 -8.57 10.49 -15.48
C PRO A 106 -9.77 9.70 -14.95
N GLY A 107 -9.51 8.48 -14.47
CA GLY A 107 -10.49 7.76 -13.69
C GLY A 107 -10.82 8.54 -12.42
N ASN A 108 -11.52 7.92 -11.48
CA ASN A 108 -11.71 8.53 -10.16
C ASN A 108 -10.38 8.51 -9.37
N ILE A 109 -9.44 9.38 -9.74
CA ILE A 109 -8.23 9.64 -8.99
C ILE A 109 -8.66 10.55 -7.84
N GLY A 110 -9.04 9.93 -6.72
CA GLY A 110 -9.29 10.65 -5.49
C GLY A 110 -8.01 11.38 -5.07
N ALA A 111 -7.96 12.69 -5.30
CA ALA A 111 -6.92 13.52 -4.70
C ALA A 111 -7.26 13.69 -3.22
N GLY A 112 -6.58 12.92 -2.36
CA GLY A 112 -6.66 13.11 -0.92
C GLY A 112 -5.87 14.36 -0.53
N GLU A 113 -6.51 15.30 0.18
CA GLU A 113 -5.76 16.39 0.79
C GLU A 113 -4.98 15.87 1.99
N LEU A 114 -3.70 16.20 2.00
CA LEU A 114 -2.80 15.84 3.06
C LEU A 114 -3.09 16.68 4.31
N ARG A 115 -3.86 16.13 5.26
CA ARG A 115 -4.19 16.82 6.53
C ARG A 115 -3.77 16.01 7.76
N PRO A 116 -3.30 16.68 8.84
CA PRO A 116 -3.03 16.00 10.10
C PRO A 116 -4.34 15.54 10.76
N ARG A 117 -4.31 14.41 11.44
CA ARG A 117 -5.43 13.98 12.30
C ARG A 117 -5.40 14.77 13.61
N PRO A 118 -6.53 14.87 14.33
CA PRO A 118 -6.54 15.51 15.65
C PRO A 118 -5.49 14.96 16.60
N ILE A 119 -5.22 13.65 16.55
CA ILE A 119 -4.18 13.03 17.36
C ILE A 119 -2.75 13.45 16.97
N ASP A 120 -2.50 13.67 15.67
CA ASP A 120 -1.21 14.17 15.19
C ASP A 120 -1.00 15.62 15.65
N VAL A 121 -2.04 16.45 15.59
CA VAL A 121 -2.00 17.83 16.13
C VAL A 121 -1.74 17.81 17.63
N TRP A 122 -2.39 16.91 18.38
CA TRP A 122 -2.17 16.77 19.82
C TRP A 122 -0.72 16.38 20.15
N LEU A 123 -0.15 15.42 19.41
CA LEU A 123 1.24 14.99 19.56
C LEU A 123 2.23 16.13 19.25
N ALA A 124 1.94 16.93 18.23
CA ALA A 124 2.77 18.08 17.84
C ALA A 124 2.84 19.14 18.96
N GLN A 125 1.74 19.31 19.71
CA GLN A 125 1.66 20.26 20.82
C GLN A 125 2.40 19.81 22.08
N GLN A 126 2.74 18.52 22.21
CA GLN A 126 3.45 18.04 23.38
C GLN A 126 4.94 18.44 23.35
N PRO A 127 5.47 19.06 24.41
CA PRO A 127 6.86 19.51 24.44
C PRO A 127 7.84 18.35 24.61
N GLY A 128 9.04 18.54 24.06
CA GLY A 128 10.17 17.62 24.18
C GLY A 128 10.32 16.67 23.00
N ASP A 129 11.48 16.01 22.98
CA ASP A 129 11.84 14.97 22.02
C ASP A 129 11.56 13.60 22.65
N PHE A 130 10.62 12.85 22.06
CA PHE A 130 10.15 11.59 22.63
C PHE A 130 9.60 10.66 21.55
N ALA A 131 9.46 9.39 21.91
CA ALA A 131 8.83 8.40 21.06
C ALA A 131 7.37 8.13 21.45
N ALA A 132 6.52 7.91 20.45
CA ALA A 132 5.12 7.53 20.63
C ALA A 132 4.80 6.29 19.78
N ALA A 133 3.81 5.50 20.20
CA ALA A 133 3.46 4.26 19.53
C ALA A 133 1.93 4.11 19.40
N PHE A 134 1.45 3.69 18.23
CA PHE A 134 0.05 3.35 18.02
C PHE A 134 -0.19 1.88 18.34
N LEU A 135 -1.24 1.58 19.08
CA LEU A 135 -1.57 0.23 19.52
C LEU A 135 -3.07 -0.04 19.36
N PRO A 136 -3.47 -1.27 18.99
CA PRO A 136 -2.61 -2.40 18.58
C PRO A 136 -2.08 -2.24 17.15
N GLN A 137 -1.27 -3.19 16.66
CA GLN A 137 -0.72 -3.19 15.30
C GLN A 137 -1.52 -4.15 14.41
N ILE A 138 -2.75 -3.74 14.10
CA ILE A 138 -3.77 -4.57 13.42
C ILE A 138 -3.35 -5.01 12.03
N ASP A 139 -2.86 -4.05 11.25
CA ASP A 139 -2.49 -4.19 9.85
C ASP A 139 -1.43 -3.16 9.46
N ASP A 140 -1.02 -3.22 8.20
CA ASP A 140 -0.06 -2.28 7.62
C ASP A 140 -0.61 -0.86 7.48
N GLY A 141 -1.93 -0.68 7.49
CA GLY A 141 -2.60 0.61 7.42
C GLY A 141 -2.32 1.48 8.64
N VAL A 142 -2.38 0.91 9.85
CA VAL A 142 -2.03 1.62 11.10
C VAL A 142 -0.61 2.18 11.03
N ASN A 143 0.33 1.37 10.53
CA ASN A 143 1.72 1.73 10.32
C ASN A 143 1.84 2.90 9.32
N TYR A 144 1.22 2.82 8.14
CA TYR A 144 1.25 3.91 7.16
C TYR A 144 0.65 5.21 7.70
N VAL A 145 -0.47 5.11 8.42
CA VAL A 145 -1.14 6.27 9.00
C VAL A 145 -0.26 6.92 10.09
N ALA A 146 0.40 6.13 10.93
CA ALA A 146 1.36 6.63 11.92
C ALA A 146 2.59 7.29 11.25
N MET A 147 3.18 6.65 10.23
CA MET A 147 4.28 7.23 9.44
C MET A 147 3.88 8.56 8.83
N TYR A 148 2.68 8.62 8.25
CA TYR A 148 2.16 9.83 7.64
C TYR A 148 1.93 10.94 8.67
N GLY A 149 1.34 10.61 9.83
CA GLY A 149 1.18 11.54 10.95
C GLY A 149 2.50 12.15 11.44
N SER A 150 3.60 11.39 11.36
CA SER A 150 4.94 11.85 11.77
C SER A 150 5.45 13.07 11.00
N LEU A 151 4.96 13.27 9.76
CA LEU A 151 5.26 14.47 8.96
C LEU A 151 4.74 15.76 9.63
N PHE A 152 3.72 15.65 10.47
CA PHE A 152 3.11 16.79 11.15
C PHE A 152 3.58 16.97 12.59
N HIS A 153 3.74 15.86 13.34
CA HIS A 153 4.07 15.94 14.76
C HIS A 153 5.56 15.82 15.09
N GLY A 154 6.38 15.31 14.16
CA GLY A 154 7.84 15.23 14.29
C GLY A 154 8.33 14.42 15.49
N LYS A 155 7.53 13.46 15.98
CA LYS A 155 7.88 12.61 17.14
C LYS A 155 8.43 11.29 16.64
N HIS A 156 9.35 10.71 17.41
CA HIS A 156 9.90 9.40 17.08
C HIS A 156 8.81 8.35 17.14
N LEU A 157 8.91 7.36 16.27
CA LEU A 157 7.99 6.24 16.24
C LEU A 157 8.80 4.92 16.24
N PRO A 158 8.25 3.82 16.76
CA PRO A 158 8.91 2.52 16.75
C PRO A 158 9.03 1.98 15.33
N ALA A 159 10.16 2.28 14.66
CA ALA A 159 10.65 1.70 13.40
C ALA A 159 9.57 1.36 12.35
N TYR A 160 8.56 2.23 12.19
CA TYR A 160 7.50 2.07 11.21
C TYR A 160 8.10 2.13 9.79
N ASN A 161 8.02 1.01 9.08
CA ASN A 161 8.61 0.83 7.76
C ASN A 161 7.57 0.36 6.76
N HIS A 162 7.83 0.55 5.47
CA HIS A 162 7.03 -0.08 4.42
C HIS A 162 6.89 -1.60 4.71
N PRO A 163 5.70 -2.22 4.59
CA PRO A 163 5.43 -3.61 4.97
C PRO A 163 6.37 -4.64 4.37
N ALA A 164 6.88 -4.29 3.19
CA ALA A 164 7.92 -4.99 2.46
C ALA A 164 9.28 -5.13 3.15
N HIS A 165 9.58 -4.26 4.10
CA HIS A 165 10.91 -4.06 4.68
C HIS A 165 10.77 -3.82 6.20
N LYS A 166 10.06 -4.73 6.88
CA LYS A 166 9.97 -4.73 8.35
C LYS A 166 11.31 -5.16 8.94
N SER A 167 11.83 -4.39 9.90
CA SER A 167 13.02 -4.79 10.64
C SER A 167 12.64 -5.80 11.74
N ALA A 168 13.62 -6.58 12.20
CA ALA A 168 13.41 -7.48 13.35
C ALA A 168 12.97 -6.71 14.61
N ASP A 169 13.41 -5.46 14.78
CA ASP A 169 12.98 -4.60 15.88
C ASP A 169 11.50 -4.19 15.76
N TYR A 170 11.03 -3.92 14.54
CA TYR A 170 9.62 -3.65 14.30
C TYR A 170 8.75 -4.88 14.58
N ASP A 171 9.18 -6.07 14.13
CA ASP A 171 8.45 -7.31 14.42
C ASP A 171 8.37 -7.57 15.93
N ARG A 172 9.47 -7.36 16.66
CA ARG A 172 9.48 -7.46 18.12
C ARG A 172 8.53 -6.44 18.77
N PHE A 173 8.52 -5.20 18.28
CA PHE A 173 7.59 -4.17 18.77
C PHE A 173 6.13 -4.57 18.51
N ARG A 174 5.79 -5.03 17.30
CA ARG A 174 4.45 -5.50 16.95
C ARG A 174 3.98 -6.60 17.90
N ASP A 175 4.83 -7.60 18.14
CA ASP A 175 4.50 -8.70 19.05
C ASP A 175 4.26 -8.23 20.49
N LEU A 176 4.87 -7.11 20.91
CA LEU A 176 4.58 -6.48 22.19
C LEU A 176 3.28 -5.68 22.14
N ALA A 177 3.05 -4.91 21.07
CA ALA A 177 1.86 -4.07 20.87
C ALA A 177 0.58 -4.91 20.87
N ASP A 178 0.57 -6.04 20.16
CA ASP A 178 -0.60 -6.90 20.02
C ASP A 178 -0.96 -7.65 21.31
N ARG A 179 -0.01 -7.78 22.25
CA ARG A 179 -0.21 -8.38 23.57
C ARG A 179 -0.54 -7.37 24.67
N PHE A 180 -0.68 -6.09 24.32
CA PHE A 180 -1.15 -5.09 25.27
C PHE A 180 -2.57 -5.47 25.77
N PRO A 181 -2.87 -5.39 27.08
CA PRO A 181 -2.14 -4.66 28.12
C PRO A 181 -1.11 -5.50 28.92
N VAL A 182 -0.90 -6.79 28.62
CA VAL A 182 0.05 -7.65 29.36
C VAL A 182 1.48 -7.12 29.29
N THR A 183 1.82 -6.46 28.19
CA THR A 183 3.14 -5.89 27.90
C THR A 183 3.32 -4.46 28.38
N ALA A 184 2.34 -3.87 29.07
CA ALA A 184 2.33 -2.49 29.57
C ALA A 184 3.69 -2.01 30.13
N GLU A 185 4.25 -2.76 31.09
CA GLU A 185 5.51 -2.41 31.77
C GLU A 185 6.75 -2.48 30.85
N THR A 186 6.63 -3.11 29.68
CA THR A 186 7.75 -3.23 28.73
C THR A 186 7.93 -1.96 27.91
N PHE A 187 6.86 -1.22 27.63
CA PHE A 187 6.93 -0.04 26.76
C PHE A 187 7.70 1.12 27.38
N HIS A 188 7.66 1.27 28.70
CA HIS A 188 8.49 2.23 29.41
C HIS A 188 10.00 1.96 29.17
N ARG A 189 10.43 0.68 29.17
CA ARG A 189 11.83 0.30 28.88
C ARG A 189 12.24 0.56 27.44
N LEU A 190 11.29 0.66 26.51
CA LEU A 190 11.55 0.99 25.11
C LEU A 190 11.67 2.51 24.87
N GLY A 191 11.58 3.34 25.92
CA GLY A 191 11.70 4.79 25.80
C GLY A 191 10.50 5.46 25.12
N LEU A 192 9.40 4.73 24.94
CA LEU A 192 8.13 5.31 24.51
C LEU A 192 7.59 6.16 25.65
N ARG A 193 7.11 7.37 25.35
CA ARG A 193 6.44 8.29 26.29
C ARG A 193 4.92 8.23 26.19
N TYR A 194 4.39 8.03 24.99
CA TYR A 194 2.95 7.92 24.77
C TYR A 194 2.60 6.64 24.00
N LEU A 195 1.59 5.94 24.51
CA LEU A 195 0.90 4.86 23.83
C LEU A 195 -0.47 5.38 23.39
N LEU A 196 -0.78 5.23 22.11
CA LEU A 196 -1.96 5.75 21.45
C LEU A 196 -2.88 4.57 21.16
N LEU A 197 -3.86 4.35 22.04
CA LEU A 197 -4.76 3.21 21.99
C LEU A 197 -6.04 3.60 21.27
N HIS A 198 -6.34 3.01 20.12
CA HIS A 198 -7.63 3.26 19.48
C HIS A 198 -8.70 2.44 20.19
N ARG A 199 -9.65 3.11 20.86
CA ARG A 199 -10.62 2.46 21.76
C ARG A 199 -11.45 1.39 21.05
N ALA A 200 -11.82 1.63 19.79
CA ALA A 200 -12.65 0.71 19.00
C ALA A 200 -11.95 -0.62 18.68
N ASP A 201 -10.63 -0.66 18.74
CA ASP A 201 -9.85 -1.87 18.44
C ASP A 201 -9.84 -2.85 19.62
N TYR A 202 -10.21 -2.39 20.82
CA TYR A 202 -10.27 -3.19 22.05
C TYR A 202 -11.72 -3.61 22.33
N ASP A 203 -12.27 -4.42 21.43
CA ASP A 203 -13.68 -4.85 21.41
C ASP A 203 -13.99 -6.11 22.23
N GLY A 204 -12.98 -6.94 22.51
CA GLY A 204 -13.13 -8.24 23.18
C GLY A 204 -13.11 -9.44 22.23
N ASP A 205 -13.14 -9.20 20.92
CA ASP A 205 -13.13 -10.26 19.90
C ASP A 205 -11.69 -10.60 19.49
N ARG A 206 -10.96 -9.61 18.95
CA ARG A 206 -9.55 -9.78 18.53
C ARG A 206 -8.57 -9.37 19.61
N PHE A 207 -8.87 -8.29 20.31
CA PHE A 207 -8.05 -7.77 21.41
C PHE A 207 -8.89 -7.71 22.69
N PRO A 208 -8.27 -7.66 23.89
CA PRO A 208 -9.03 -7.61 25.14
C PRO A 208 -10.01 -6.43 25.16
N ALA A 209 -11.21 -6.65 25.67
CA ALA A 209 -12.22 -5.61 25.79
C ALA A 209 -11.69 -4.39 26.56
N TRP A 210 -12.06 -3.18 26.14
CA TRP A 210 -11.55 -1.92 26.70
C TRP A 210 -11.61 -1.87 28.23
N GLY A 211 -12.68 -2.34 28.86
CA GLY A 211 -12.80 -2.36 30.33
C GLY A 211 -11.76 -3.23 31.04
N ALA A 212 -11.16 -4.22 30.37
CA ALA A 212 -10.00 -4.96 30.88
C ALA A 212 -8.71 -4.15 30.74
N VAL A 213 -8.53 -3.48 29.60
CA VAL A 213 -7.39 -2.60 29.31
C VAL A 213 -7.33 -1.44 30.31
N GLU A 214 -8.46 -0.76 30.51
CA GLU A 214 -8.59 0.38 31.42
C GLU A 214 -8.26 -0.01 32.87
N ARG A 215 -8.68 -1.19 33.33
CA ARG A 215 -8.33 -1.71 34.65
C ARG A 215 -6.83 -1.91 34.83
N VAL A 216 -6.14 -2.42 33.80
CA VAL A 216 -4.67 -2.59 33.85
C VAL A 216 -3.97 -1.23 33.86
N ILE A 217 -4.43 -0.26 33.07
CA ILE A 217 -3.86 1.09 33.06
C ILE A 217 -4.07 1.75 34.42
N ALA A 218 -5.28 1.68 34.98
CA ALA A 218 -5.61 2.28 36.28
C ALA A 218 -4.86 1.62 37.45
N GLY A 219 -4.54 0.32 37.33
CA GLY A 219 -3.77 -0.43 38.32
C GLY A 219 -2.24 -0.30 38.18
N SER A 220 -1.73 0.28 37.10
CA SER A 220 -0.29 0.40 36.87
C SER A 220 0.27 1.70 37.47
N PRO A 221 1.41 1.65 38.19
CA PRO A 221 2.07 2.84 38.69
C PRO A 221 2.83 3.61 37.60
N THR A 222 3.09 2.98 36.44
CA THR A 222 3.91 3.55 35.35
C THR A 222 3.07 4.05 34.18
N LEU A 223 1.78 3.71 34.12
CA LEU A 223 0.86 4.17 33.08
C LEU A 223 -0.13 5.19 33.62
N ARG A 224 -0.47 6.18 32.79
CA ARG A 224 -1.50 7.16 33.12
C ARG A 224 -2.24 7.62 31.87
N ILE A 225 -3.56 7.56 31.87
CA ILE A 225 -4.36 8.20 30.82
C ILE A 225 -4.22 9.72 30.96
N VAL A 226 -3.84 10.40 29.88
CA VAL A 226 -3.61 11.87 29.87
C VAL A 226 -4.55 12.62 28.95
N ALA A 227 -5.10 11.96 27.93
CA ALA A 227 -6.04 12.57 27.00
C ALA A 227 -6.87 11.49 26.29
N GLU A 228 -8.00 11.91 25.73
CA GLU A 228 -8.76 11.17 24.73
C GLU A 228 -8.98 12.09 23.54
N VAL A 229 -8.55 11.67 22.35
CA VAL A 229 -8.53 12.49 21.13
C VAL A 229 -8.96 11.62 19.95
N ASP A 230 -10.11 11.94 19.35
CA ASP A 230 -10.58 11.28 18.12
C ASP A 230 -10.62 9.74 18.22
N GLY A 231 -11.17 9.22 19.32
CA GLY A 231 -11.23 7.79 19.60
C GLY A 231 -9.93 7.15 20.08
N TYR A 232 -8.81 7.89 20.09
CA TYR A 232 -7.56 7.46 20.72
C TYR A 232 -7.53 7.83 22.18
N VAL A 233 -7.28 6.85 23.05
CA VAL A 233 -6.92 7.06 24.45
C VAL A 233 -5.40 7.14 24.54
N VAL A 234 -4.92 8.30 24.97
CA VAL A 234 -3.49 8.57 25.11
C VAL A 234 -3.03 8.19 26.51
N VAL A 235 -2.12 7.22 26.58
CA VAL A 235 -1.52 6.73 27.81
C VAL A 235 -0.07 7.19 27.89
N GLU A 236 0.26 7.98 28.90
CA GLU A 236 1.62 8.37 29.23
C GLU A 236 2.31 7.25 30.02
N THR A 237 3.52 6.91 29.61
CA THR A 237 4.45 6.02 30.31
C THR A 237 5.44 6.86 31.12
N ARG A 238 5.39 6.74 32.44
CA ARG A 238 6.27 7.49 33.35
C ARG A 238 7.56 6.73 33.58
N GLN A 239 8.69 7.43 33.49
CA GLN A 239 9.94 6.95 34.05
C GLN A 239 9.90 7.14 35.57
N LYS A 240 10.20 6.07 36.33
CA LYS A 240 10.42 6.18 37.77
C LYS A 240 11.73 6.89 38.06
#